data_AF-A0A3P7ITV8-F1
#
_entry.id   AF-A0A3P7ITV8-F1
#
_cell.length_a   1.000
_cell.length_b   1.000
_cell.length_c   1.000
_cell.angle_alpha   90.00
_cell.angle_beta   90.00
_cell.angle_gamma   90.00
#
_symmetry.space_group_name_H-M   'P 1'
#
loop_
_entity.id
_entity.type
_entity.pdbx_description
1 polymer ?
#
loop_
_entity_poly.entity_id
_entity_poly.type
_entity_poly.pdbx_seq_one_letter_code
_entity_poly.pdbx_strand_id
1 'polypeptide(L)'
;MFSTPKKWVELFSRYNSGTYNNQWTVVDYKQFKPGQDIPNQDMLWILEQTPGSIRMEDVTWFLKKYSYWPSYNVPFIKDINIISGFSEKARQFNWYKWGSTPRARIFDRDHHKVVDIDSLTKLMRYNDYTHEEFARCNCTPLPYTAEGGISARGDLNTPNGTYEVESMGFRDHAGLDYKVNKPFFYEKLCFREVSCE
;
A
#
# COMPACT_ATOMS: atom_id res chain seq x y z
N MET A 1 -5.87 -20.75 -14.91
CA MET A 1 -6.13 -20.12 -16.22
C MET A 1 -5.12 -19.02 -16.60
N PHE A 2 -4.13 -18.67 -15.76
CA PHE A 2 -3.15 -17.62 -16.10
C PHE A 2 -1.72 -18.09 -15.87
N SER A 3 -0.84 -17.80 -16.83
CA SER A 3 0.57 -18.16 -16.77
C SER A 3 1.48 -17.00 -16.38
N THR A 4 1.03 -15.75 -16.51
CA THR A 4 1.83 -14.53 -16.25
C THR A 4 0.99 -13.40 -15.62
N PRO A 5 1.61 -12.45 -14.88
CA PRO A 5 0.92 -11.29 -14.30
C PRO A 5 0.23 -10.41 -15.36
N LYS A 6 0.90 -10.14 -16.49
CA LYS A 6 0.36 -9.37 -17.60
C LYS A 6 -0.99 -9.89 -18.09
N LYS A 7 -1.11 -11.21 -18.30
CA LYS A 7 -2.37 -11.82 -18.75
C LYS A 7 -3.48 -11.68 -17.72
N TRP A 8 -3.14 -11.69 -16.42
CA TRP A 8 -4.11 -11.47 -15.35
C TRP A 8 -4.66 -10.05 -15.41
N VAL A 9 -3.80 -9.03 -15.49
CA VAL A 9 -4.23 -7.62 -15.53
C VAL A 9 -4.99 -7.30 -16.82
N GLU A 10 -4.60 -7.88 -17.97
CA GLU A 10 -5.33 -7.76 -19.23
C GLU A 10 -6.74 -8.36 -19.14
N LEU A 11 -6.89 -9.54 -18.53
CA LEU A 11 -8.22 -10.12 -18.37
C LEU A 11 -9.07 -9.34 -17.37
N PHE A 12 -8.52 -9.01 -16.20
CA PHE A 12 -9.23 -8.26 -15.16
C PHE A 12 -9.75 -6.92 -15.69
N SER A 13 -9.02 -6.30 -16.63
CA SER A 13 -9.41 -5.02 -17.23
C SER A 13 -10.67 -5.05 -18.09
N ARG A 14 -11.14 -6.24 -18.48
CA ARG A 14 -12.33 -6.38 -19.31
C ARG A 14 -13.58 -6.07 -18.49
N TYR A 15 -14.51 -5.32 -19.11
CA TYR A 15 -15.82 -5.01 -18.51
C TYR A 15 -15.71 -4.32 -17.14
N ASN A 16 -14.78 -3.38 -17.01
CA ASN A 16 -14.60 -2.55 -15.81
C ASN A 16 -15.94 -1.98 -15.32
N SER A 17 -16.34 -2.37 -14.11
CA SER A 17 -17.58 -1.90 -13.47
C SER A 17 -17.48 -0.50 -12.88
N GLY A 18 -16.26 0.01 -12.64
CA GLY A 18 -16.03 1.24 -11.89
C GLY A 18 -16.31 1.13 -10.39
N THR A 19 -16.51 -0.09 -9.87
CA THR A 19 -16.81 -0.35 -8.47
C THR A 19 -15.65 -1.08 -7.81
N TYR A 20 -15.47 -0.85 -6.50
CA TYR A 20 -14.31 -1.36 -5.74
C TYR A 20 -12.97 -1.03 -6.40
N ASN A 21 -12.74 0.26 -6.61
CA ASN A 21 -11.60 0.81 -7.31
C ASN A 21 -10.31 0.62 -6.49
N ASN A 22 -9.42 -0.25 -6.98
CA ASN A 22 -8.21 -0.68 -6.28
C ASN A 22 -6.96 -0.49 -7.13
N GLN A 23 -5.81 -0.54 -6.45
CA GLN A 23 -4.55 -0.95 -7.06
C GLN A 23 -4.37 -2.45 -6.82
N TRP A 24 -4.49 -3.25 -7.86
CA TRP A 24 -4.14 -4.67 -7.84
C TRP A 24 -2.65 -4.83 -8.12
N THR A 25 -1.98 -5.65 -7.32
CA THR A 25 -0.58 -6.02 -7.52
C THR A 25 -0.49 -7.53 -7.77
N VAL A 26 0.11 -7.91 -8.89
CA VAL A 26 0.25 -9.31 -9.30
C VAL A 26 1.73 -9.64 -9.45
N VAL A 27 2.21 -10.54 -8.60
CA VAL A 27 3.62 -10.98 -8.55
C VAL A 27 3.76 -12.41 -9.08
N ASP A 28 4.79 -12.65 -9.89
CA ASP A 28 5.13 -13.98 -10.40
C ASP A 28 6.28 -14.62 -9.62
N TYR A 29 5.94 -15.45 -8.62
CA TYR A 29 6.94 -16.21 -7.86
C TYR A 29 7.78 -17.15 -8.73
N LYS A 30 7.29 -17.59 -9.91
CA LYS A 30 8.04 -18.50 -10.80
C LYS A 30 9.31 -17.87 -11.36
N GLN A 31 9.36 -16.53 -11.40
CA GLN A 31 10.51 -15.79 -11.88
C GLN A 31 11.52 -15.48 -10.77
N PHE A 32 11.14 -15.69 -9.50
CA PHE A 32 12.03 -15.49 -8.37
C PHE A 32 12.88 -16.73 -8.10
N LYS A 33 14.21 -16.56 -8.15
CA LYS A 33 15.18 -17.61 -7.81
C LYS A 33 16.10 -17.09 -6.71
N PRO A 34 16.10 -17.71 -5.51
CA PRO A 34 16.96 -17.26 -4.41
C PRO A 34 18.43 -17.17 -4.82
N GLY A 35 19.09 -16.06 -4.48
CA GLY A 35 20.49 -15.80 -4.82
C GLY A 35 20.76 -15.38 -6.26
N GLN A 36 19.72 -15.18 -7.08
CA GLN A 36 19.84 -14.64 -8.43
C GLN A 36 19.16 -13.27 -8.53
N ASP A 37 19.65 -12.44 -9.45
CA ASP A 37 19.00 -11.17 -9.78
C ASP A 37 17.60 -11.41 -10.35
N ILE A 38 16.68 -10.50 -10.01
CA ILE A 38 15.33 -10.49 -10.60
C ILE A 38 15.37 -10.06 -12.07
N PRO A 39 14.42 -10.51 -12.91
CA PRO A 39 14.34 -10.09 -14.31
C PRO A 39 14.10 -8.58 -14.44
N ASN A 40 14.33 -8.04 -15.64
CA ASN A 40 14.13 -6.61 -15.91
C ASN A 40 12.64 -6.22 -16.05
N GLN A 41 11.78 -7.18 -16.33
CA GLN A 41 10.37 -6.98 -16.65
C GLN A 41 9.56 -8.24 -16.30
N ASP A 42 8.24 -8.10 -16.34
CA ASP A 42 7.22 -9.15 -16.23
C ASP A 42 7.15 -9.91 -14.90
N MET A 43 7.89 -9.52 -13.87
CA MET A 43 7.80 -10.12 -12.53
C MET A 43 6.68 -9.53 -11.69
N LEU A 44 6.47 -8.21 -11.73
CA LEU A 44 5.44 -7.54 -10.94
C LEU A 44 4.68 -6.53 -11.80
N TRP A 45 3.39 -6.80 -11.99
CA TRP A 45 2.46 -5.92 -12.69
C TRP A 45 1.47 -5.32 -11.71
N ILE A 46 1.14 -4.05 -11.92
CA ILE A 46 0.04 -3.39 -11.23
C ILE A 46 -1.09 -3.08 -12.20
N LEU A 47 -2.29 -2.95 -11.65
CA LEU A 47 -3.46 -2.43 -12.33
C LEU A 47 -4.20 -1.49 -11.39
N GLU A 48 -4.56 -0.32 -11.89
CA GLU A 48 -5.35 0.67 -11.17
C GLU A 48 -6.64 0.97 -11.93
N GLN A 49 -7.75 0.99 -11.19
CA GLN A 49 -9.10 1.14 -11.73
C GLN A 49 -9.79 2.36 -11.15
N THR A 50 -10.56 3.07 -11.99
CA THR A 50 -11.60 4.03 -11.60
C THR A 50 -12.86 3.80 -12.45
N PRO A 51 -14.00 4.46 -12.17
CA PRO A 51 -15.13 4.47 -13.10
C PRO A 51 -14.68 4.94 -14.50
N GLY A 52 -14.92 4.11 -15.51
CA GLY A 52 -14.60 4.41 -16.91
C GLY A 52 -13.12 4.40 -17.30
N SER A 53 -12.18 4.10 -16.38
CA SER A 53 -10.75 4.05 -16.69
C SER A 53 -10.04 2.90 -15.97
N ILE A 54 -9.10 2.28 -16.67
CA ILE A 54 -8.23 1.25 -16.13
C ILE A 54 -6.87 1.39 -16.79
N ARG A 55 -5.82 1.29 -15.98
CA ARG A 55 -4.43 1.36 -16.43
C ARG A 55 -3.66 0.23 -15.78
N MET A 56 -2.69 -0.31 -16.51
CA MET A 56 -1.83 -1.38 -16.05
C MET A 56 -0.39 -1.03 -16.41
N GLU A 57 0.54 -1.38 -15.53
CA GLU A 57 1.95 -1.05 -15.69
C GLU A 57 2.82 -2.19 -15.14
N ASP A 58 3.89 -2.52 -15.86
CA ASP A 58 4.96 -3.35 -15.33
C ASP A 58 5.88 -2.48 -14.48
N VAL A 59 5.90 -2.75 -13.17
CA VAL A 59 6.72 -2.01 -12.21
C VAL A 59 7.84 -2.89 -11.64
N THR A 60 8.25 -3.93 -12.37
CA THR A 60 9.43 -4.75 -12.06
C THR A 60 10.69 -3.88 -11.91
N TRP A 61 10.79 -2.81 -12.69
CA TRP A 61 11.87 -1.83 -12.57
C TRP A 61 11.95 -1.20 -11.17
N PHE A 62 10.81 -1.01 -10.51
CA PHE A 62 10.73 -0.40 -9.17
C PHE A 62 11.29 -1.38 -8.13
N LEU A 63 10.90 -2.65 -8.20
CA LEU A 63 11.49 -3.71 -7.37
C LEU A 63 13.00 -3.77 -7.55
N LYS A 64 13.49 -3.69 -8.78
CA LYS A 64 14.92 -3.77 -9.08
C LYS A 64 15.70 -2.57 -8.54
N LYS A 65 15.10 -1.39 -8.59
CA LYS A 65 15.73 -0.15 -8.14
C LYS A 65 15.69 0.03 -6.63
N TYR A 66 14.57 -0.31 -5.99
CA TYR A 66 14.31 0.04 -4.60
C TYR A 66 14.19 -1.16 -3.65
N SER A 67 14.18 -2.39 -4.17
CA SER A 67 14.05 -3.65 -3.41
C SER A 67 12.66 -3.94 -2.78
N TYR A 68 11.67 -3.08 -2.99
CA TYR A 68 10.30 -3.28 -2.48
C TYR A 68 9.26 -2.62 -3.40
N TRP A 69 7.99 -2.98 -3.23
CA TRP A 69 6.85 -2.30 -3.86
C TRP A 69 5.78 -2.02 -2.80
N PRO A 70 5.52 -0.76 -2.44
CA PRO A 70 4.50 -0.43 -1.45
C PRO A 70 3.14 -0.09 -2.09
N SER A 71 2.06 -0.32 -1.36
CA SER A 71 0.70 0.11 -1.72
C SER A 71 -0.02 0.63 -0.49
N TYR A 72 -0.63 1.82 -0.60
CA TYR A 72 -1.17 2.56 0.56
C TYR A 72 -2.32 3.51 0.17
N ASN A 73 -3.22 3.05 -0.70
CA ASN A 73 -4.45 3.77 -1.10
C ASN A 73 -4.24 5.13 -1.81
N VAL A 74 -3.05 5.38 -2.37
CA VAL A 74 -2.82 6.49 -3.31
C VAL A 74 -2.45 5.89 -4.66
N PRO A 75 -3.15 6.26 -5.75
CA PRO A 75 -2.82 5.78 -7.09
C PRO A 75 -1.40 6.17 -7.51
N PHE A 76 -0.63 5.20 -7.98
CA PHE A 76 0.70 5.36 -8.55
C PHE A 76 0.66 5.83 -10.00
N ILE A 77 -0.25 5.25 -10.81
CA ILE A 77 -0.30 5.54 -12.24
C ILE A 77 -0.86 6.95 -12.43
N LYS A 78 -0.07 7.82 -13.06
CA LYS A 78 -0.35 9.25 -13.19
C LYS A 78 -1.76 9.55 -13.72
N ASP A 79 -2.20 8.84 -14.75
CA ASP A 79 -3.54 9.00 -15.34
C ASP A 79 -4.65 8.75 -14.32
N ILE A 80 -4.55 7.66 -13.55
CA ILE A 80 -5.52 7.29 -12.53
C ILE A 80 -5.46 8.29 -11.38
N ASN A 81 -4.27 8.71 -10.96
CA ASN A 81 -4.08 9.72 -9.91
C ASN A 81 -4.76 11.07 -10.26
N ILE A 82 -4.71 11.47 -11.54
CA ILE A 82 -5.37 12.69 -12.04
C ILE A 82 -6.89 12.49 -12.08
N ILE A 83 -7.38 11.43 -12.74
CA ILE A 83 -8.83 11.21 -12.96
C ILE A 83 -9.58 10.97 -11.65
N SER A 84 -8.93 10.34 -10.66
CA SER A 84 -9.51 10.12 -9.33
C SER A 84 -9.45 11.36 -8.41
N GLY A 85 -8.86 12.47 -8.87
CA GLY A 85 -8.78 13.73 -8.12
C GLY A 85 -7.69 13.79 -7.05
N PHE A 86 -6.83 12.76 -6.93
CA PHE A 86 -5.72 12.77 -5.96
C PHE A 86 -4.70 13.86 -6.29
N SER A 87 -4.41 14.09 -7.57
CA SER A 87 -3.46 15.13 -8.03
C SER A 87 -3.85 16.53 -7.55
N GLU A 88 -5.15 16.85 -7.54
CA GLU A 88 -5.64 18.15 -7.07
C GLU A 88 -5.50 18.28 -5.56
N LYS A 89 -5.96 17.27 -4.80
CA LYS A 89 -5.85 17.27 -3.34
C LYS A 89 -4.39 17.26 -2.87
N ALA A 90 -3.49 16.63 -3.62
CA ALA A 90 -2.06 16.58 -3.33
C ALA A 90 -1.37 17.96 -3.40
N ARG A 91 -2.00 18.97 -4.02
CA ARG A 91 -1.52 20.36 -3.97
C ARG A 91 -1.72 21.00 -2.60
N GLN A 92 -2.69 20.51 -1.84
CA GLN A 92 -3.09 21.06 -0.54
C GLN A 92 -2.57 20.20 0.62
N PHE A 93 -2.61 18.87 0.48
CA PHE A 93 -2.29 17.96 1.57
C PHE A 93 -1.35 16.83 1.11
N ASN A 94 -0.26 16.62 1.86
CA ASN A 94 0.67 15.51 1.64
C ASN A 94 -0.01 14.13 1.75
N TRP A 95 -1.15 14.04 2.45
CA TRP A 95 -1.97 12.84 2.60
C TRP A 95 -2.41 12.19 1.28
N TYR A 96 -2.45 12.96 0.19
CA TYR A 96 -2.84 12.46 -1.14
C TYR A 96 -1.67 12.35 -2.13
N LYS A 97 -0.46 12.71 -1.71
CA LYS A 97 0.73 12.67 -2.56
C LYS A 97 1.44 11.34 -2.38
N TRP A 98 1.55 10.56 -3.46
CA TRP A 98 2.04 9.18 -3.44
C TRP A 98 3.31 9.01 -2.58
N GLY A 99 4.38 9.73 -2.89
CA GLY A 99 5.64 9.65 -2.14
C GLY A 99 5.75 10.53 -0.89
N SER A 100 4.65 11.09 -0.36
CA SER A 100 4.70 12.00 0.81
C SER A 100 3.66 11.70 1.88
N THR A 101 2.81 10.69 1.67
CA THR A 101 1.91 10.20 2.74
C THR A 101 2.72 9.65 3.91
N PRO A 102 2.15 9.60 5.13
CA PRO A 102 2.83 8.99 6.28
C PRO A 102 3.29 7.56 5.99
N ARG A 103 2.40 6.73 5.43
CA ARG A 103 2.70 5.34 5.07
C ARG A 103 3.82 5.23 4.03
N ALA A 104 3.82 6.09 3.01
CA ALA A 104 4.89 6.12 2.02
C ALA A 104 6.25 6.44 2.66
N ARG A 105 6.29 7.41 3.56
CA ARG A 105 7.52 7.81 4.27
C ARG A 105 7.99 6.76 5.26
N ILE A 106 7.07 6.09 5.98
CA ILE A 106 7.42 4.96 6.86
C ILE A 106 8.00 3.81 6.02
N PHE A 107 7.36 3.43 4.91
CA PHE A 107 7.90 2.38 4.04
C PHE A 107 9.27 2.76 3.48
N ASP A 108 9.43 3.98 2.95
CA ASP A 108 10.72 4.43 2.43
C ASP A 108 11.83 4.37 3.50
N ARG A 109 11.52 4.83 4.73
CA ARG A 109 12.44 4.79 5.86
C ARG A 109 12.75 3.37 6.34
N ASP A 110 11.77 2.47 6.41
CA ASP A 110 11.88 1.24 7.20
C ASP A 110 11.89 -0.06 6.40
N HIS A 111 11.58 -0.05 5.09
CA HIS A 111 11.51 -1.30 4.30
C HIS A 111 12.81 -2.11 4.35
N HIS A 112 13.98 -1.45 4.35
CA HIS A 112 15.27 -2.12 4.39
C HIS A 112 15.58 -2.82 5.72
N LYS A 113 14.82 -2.52 6.79
CA LYS A 113 14.92 -3.21 8.09
C LYS A 113 14.22 -4.57 8.09
N VAL A 114 13.44 -4.86 7.05
CA VAL A 114 12.76 -6.15 6.87
C VAL A 114 13.76 -7.16 6.30
N VAL A 115 14.19 -8.08 7.15
CA VAL A 115 15.15 -9.14 6.79
C VAL A 115 14.55 -10.54 6.93
N ASP A 116 13.39 -10.64 7.57
CA ASP A 116 12.66 -11.87 7.83
C ASP A 116 11.16 -11.60 8.02
N ILE A 117 10.39 -12.66 8.30
CA ILE A 117 8.94 -12.55 8.48
C ILE A 117 8.59 -11.79 9.76
N ASP A 118 9.38 -11.89 10.82
CA ASP A 118 9.07 -11.23 12.09
C ASP A 118 9.30 -9.72 12.01
N SER A 119 10.38 -9.28 11.37
CA SER A 119 10.63 -7.88 11.02
C SER A 119 9.61 -7.33 10.03
N LEU A 120 9.15 -8.12 9.05
CA LEU A 120 8.04 -7.72 8.19
C LEU A 120 6.73 -7.59 8.99
N THR A 121 6.45 -8.52 9.90
CA THR A 121 5.28 -8.47 10.78
C THR A 121 5.31 -7.20 11.62
N LYS A 122 6.47 -6.86 12.21
CA LYS A 122 6.66 -5.62 12.97
C LYS A 122 6.37 -4.38 12.13
N LEU A 123 6.88 -4.29 10.91
CA LEU A 123 6.62 -3.17 10.01
C LEU A 123 5.14 -3.09 9.62
N MET A 124 4.52 -4.22 9.26
CA MET A 124 3.13 -4.25 8.80
C MET A 124 2.12 -4.02 9.93
N ARG A 125 2.51 -4.25 11.19
CA ARG A 125 1.73 -3.93 12.39
C ARG A 125 2.14 -2.59 13.04
N TYR A 126 3.04 -1.84 12.41
CA TYR A 126 3.59 -0.62 12.99
C TYR A 126 2.55 0.49 13.08
N ASN A 127 2.35 0.96 14.31
CA ASN A 127 1.64 2.19 14.62
C ASN A 127 2.12 2.75 15.96
N ASP A 128 3.08 3.67 15.92
CA ASP A 128 3.55 4.45 17.07
C ASP A 128 3.22 5.94 16.85
N TYR A 129 1.97 6.23 16.48
CA TYR A 129 1.54 7.55 15.98
C TYR A 129 1.84 8.74 16.90
N THR A 130 1.96 8.51 18.21
CA THR A 130 2.29 9.56 19.19
C THR A 130 3.76 9.98 19.15
N HIS A 131 4.65 9.10 18.65
CA HIS A 131 6.10 9.35 18.53
C HIS A 131 6.57 9.39 17.06
N GLU A 132 5.74 8.96 16.12
CA GLU A 132 6.02 8.97 14.69
C GLU A 132 5.94 10.38 14.11
N GLU A 133 7.07 10.92 13.66
CA GLU A 133 7.15 12.24 13.06
C GLU A 133 6.28 12.36 11.79
N PHE A 134 6.10 11.27 11.04
CA PHE A 134 5.29 11.27 9.82
C PHE A 134 3.79 11.25 10.11
N ALA A 135 3.36 10.89 11.32
CA ALA A 135 1.97 10.89 11.75
C ALA A 135 1.50 12.26 12.28
N ARG A 136 2.41 13.24 12.37
CA ARG A 136 2.09 14.61 12.79
C ARG A 136 1.18 15.30 11.79
N CYS A 137 0.23 16.07 12.31
CA CYS A 137 -0.70 16.88 11.53
C CYS A 137 -1.10 18.14 12.31
N ASN A 138 -1.62 19.16 11.62
CA ASN A 138 -2.27 20.31 12.25
C ASN A 138 -3.63 19.89 12.81
N CYS A 139 -3.58 19.16 13.92
CA CYS A 139 -4.70 18.50 14.56
C CYS A 139 -4.85 18.95 16.01
N THR A 140 -6.09 18.95 16.51
CA THR A 140 -6.40 19.30 17.91
C THR A 140 -7.34 18.24 18.53
N PRO A 141 -7.16 17.90 19.82
CA PRO A 141 -6.22 18.47 20.79
C PRO A 141 -4.78 17.96 20.68
N LEU A 142 -4.55 16.85 19.94
CA LEU A 142 -3.24 16.22 19.81
C LEU A 142 -2.67 16.45 18.40
N PRO A 143 -1.37 16.74 18.25
CA PRO A 143 -0.76 17.12 16.97
C PRO A 143 -0.37 15.91 16.10
N TYR A 144 -1.14 14.84 16.15
CA TYR A 144 -0.88 13.59 15.44
C TYR A 144 -2.18 12.84 15.15
N THR A 145 -2.13 11.94 14.16
CA THR A 145 -3.24 11.05 13.81
C THR A 145 -2.82 9.59 13.85
N ALA A 146 -3.62 8.76 14.52
CA ALA A 146 -3.47 7.31 14.58
C ALA A 146 -3.75 6.61 13.24
N GLU A 147 -4.27 7.33 12.24
CA GLU A 147 -4.41 6.88 10.85
C GLU A 147 -3.08 6.96 10.07
N GLY A 148 -2.08 7.65 10.63
CA GLY A 148 -0.76 7.83 10.01
C GLY A 148 0.19 6.62 10.11
N GLY A 149 -0.19 5.56 10.83
CA GLY A 149 0.59 4.31 10.93
C GLY A 149 0.44 3.41 9.70
N ILE A 150 1.30 2.38 9.58
CA ILE A 150 1.11 1.32 8.58
C ILE A 150 -0.17 0.53 8.90
N SER A 151 -0.35 0.18 10.18
CA SER A 151 -1.56 -0.44 10.71
C SER A 151 -2.39 0.61 11.46
N ALA A 152 -3.23 1.36 10.75
CA ALA A 152 -4.03 2.45 11.30
C ALA A 152 -4.87 2.05 12.54
N ARG A 153 -5.15 3.02 13.41
CA ARG A 153 -5.96 2.89 14.64
C ARG A 153 -6.85 4.13 14.84
N GLY A 154 -7.76 4.37 13.90
CA GLY A 154 -8.66 5.54 13.93
C GLY A 154 -9.52 5.64 15.19
N ASP A 155 -9.72 4.53 15.88
CA ASP A 155 -10.44 4.45 17.16
C ASP A 155 -9.68 5.14 18.31
N LEU A 156 -8.36 5.33 18.18
CA LEU A 156 -7.52 6.01 19.17
C LEU A 156 -7.45 7.54 18.97
N ASN A 157 -8.01 8.05 17.87
CA ASN A 157 -8.10 9.49 17.63
C ASN A 157 -9.16 10.13 18.53
N THR A 158 -9.03 11.41 18.86
CA THR A 158 -10.00 12.09 19.73
C THR A 158 -11.33 12.34 18.99
N PRO A 159 -12.48 11.87 19.51
CA PRO A 159 -13.79 12.23 18.98
C PRO A 159 -13.98 13.75 18.98
N ASN A 160 -14.58 14.30 17.93
CA ASN A 160 -14.77 15.75 17.73
C ASN A 160 -13.48 16.60 17.69
N GLY A 161 -12.31 15.97 17.47
CA GLY A 161 -11.07 16.69 17.19
C GLY A 161 -11.09 17.39 15.83
N THR A 162 -10.20 18.36 15.63
CA THR A 162 -9.97 18.96 14.31
C THR A 162 -8.81 18.26 13.63
N TYR A 163 -8.94 17.96 12.33
CA TYR A 163 -7.91 17.28 11.54
C TYR A 163 -7.79 17.95 10.16
N GLU A 164 -6.60 17.88 9.53
CA GLU A 164 -6.36 18.48 8.21
C GLU A 164 -7.23 17.86 7.11
N VAL A 165 -7.47 16.55 7.23
CA VAL A 165 -8.28 15.77 6.30
C VAL A 165 -9.23 14.92 7.13
N GLU A 166 -10.50 14.83 6.72
CA GLU A 166 -11.54 14.06 7.41
C GLU A 166 -11.11 12.62 7.74
N SER A 167 -10.42 11.95 6.80
CA SER A 167 -9.95 10.57 6.97
C SER A 167 -8.89 10.38 8.06
N MET A 168 -8.30 11.46 8.60
CA MET A 168 -7.36 11.40 9.73
C MET A 168 -8.06 11.38 11.09
N GLY A 169 -9.37 11.62 11.14
CA GLY A 169 -10.11 11.81 12.39
C GLY A 169 -10.46 10.53 13.15
N PHE A 170 -11.28 10.68 14.19
CA PHE A 170 -11.85 9.54 14.93
C PHE A 170 -12.81 8.75 14.04
N ARG A 171 -12.57 7.43 13.95
CA ARG A 171 -13.37 6.50 13.15
C ARG A 171 -13.28 5.11 13.77
N ASP A 172 -14.37 4.35 13.75
CA ASP A 172 -14.34 2.92 14.03
C ASP A 172 -13.72 2.18 12.83
N HIS A 173 -12.39 2.33 12.70
CA HIS A 173 -11.61 1.89 11.55
C HIS A 173 -10.15 1.63 12.00
N ALA A 174 -9.61 0.49 11.58
CA ALA A 174 -8.26 0.08 11.94
C ALA A 174 -7.68 -0.92 10.95
N GLY A 175 -6.35 -1.11 11.01
CA GLY A 175 -5.67 -2.26 10.42
C GLY A 175 -5.97 -3.54 11.21
N LEU A 176 -6.90 -4.36 10.72
CA LEU A 176 -7.42 -5.51 11.47
C LEU A 176 -6.58 -6.78 11.36
N ASP A 177 -5.76 -6.90 10.32
CA ASP A 177 -4.99 -8.11 10.09
C ASP A 177 -3.70 -7.84 9.31
N TYR A 178 -2.91 -8.90 9.18
CA TYR A 178 -1.74 -8.96 8.32
C TYR A 178 -1.58 -10.40 7.82
N LYS A 179 -1.36 -10.56 6.52
CA LYS A 179 -1.06 -11.86 5.89
C LYS A 179 0.25 -11.78 5.13
N VAL A 180 1.03 -12.85 5.17
CA VAL A 180 2.32 -12.94 4.50
C VAL A 180 2.59 -14.29 3.89
N ASN A 181 3.20 -14.24 2.71
CA ASN A 181 3.67 -15.39 1.97
C ASN A 181 5.17 -15.20 1.61
N LYS A 182 5.88 -16.29 1.39
CA LYS A 182 7.24 -16.36 0.85
C LYS A 182 7.32 -17.53 -0.13
N PRO A 183 8.32 -17.63 -1.03
CA PRO A 183 8.35 -18.69 -2.05
C PRO A 183 8.07 -20.11 -1.53
N PHE A 184 8.66 -20.48 -0.38
CA PHE A 184 8.40 -21.77 0.26
C PHE A 184 6.94 -21.99 0.71
N PHE A 185 6.27 -20.94 1.19
CA PHE A 185 4.85 -21.01 1.57
C PHE A 185 3.95 -21.04 0.33
N TYR A 186 4.33 -20.34 -0.74
CA TYR A 186 3.59 -20.30 -2.00
C TYR A 186 3.50 -21.70 -2.64
N GLU A 187 4.62 -22.44 -2.68
CA GLU A 187 4.65 -23.82 -3.20
C GLU A 187 3.73 -24.77 -2.42
N LYS A 188 3.51 -24.49 -1.14
CA LYS A 188 2.66 -25.29 -0.25
C LYS A 188 1.24 -24.75 -0.09
N LEU A 189 0.89 -23.66 -0.79
CA LEU A 189 -0.38 -22.94 -0.63
C LEU A 189 -0.66 -22.53 0.83
N CYS A 190 0.38 -22.15 1.56
CA CYS A 190 0.29 -21.66 2.94
C CYS A 190 0.57 -20.15 3.00
N PHE A 191 0.19 -19.53 4.11
CA PHE A 191 0.57 -18.17 4.50
C PHE A 191 0.61 -18.09 6.03
N ARG A 192 1.28 -17.08 6.58
CA ARG A 192 1.16 -16.70 8.00
C ARG A 192 0.17 -15.54 8.11
N GLU A 193 -0.67 -15.59 9.12
CA GLU A 193 -1.64 -14.55 9.44
C GLU A 193 -1.45 -14.07 10.88
N VAL A 194 -1.73 -12.80 11.10
CA VAL A 194 -1.96 -12.17 12.40
C VAL A 194 -3.28 -11.43 12.30
N SER A 195 -4.28 -11.85 13.07
CA SER A 195 -5.58 -11.18 13.20
C SER A 195 -5.64 -10.40 14.52
N CYS A 196 -6.37 -9.29 14.54
CA CYS A 196 -6.82 -8.70 15.79
C CYS A 196 -7.85 -9.63 16.45
N GLU A 197 -7.68 -9.89 17.74
CA GLU A 197 -8.74 -10.39 18.63
C GLU A 197 -9.54 -9.21 19.18
#